data_AF-A0A8T7FIZ0-F1
#
_entry.id   AF-A0A8T7FIZ0-F1
#
_cell.length_a   1.000
_cell.length_b   1.000
_cell.length_c   1.000
_cell.angle_alpha   90.00
_cell.angle_beta   90.00
_cell.angle_gamma   90.00
#
_symmetry.space_group_name_H-M   'P 1'
#
loop_
_entity.id
_entity.type
_entity.pdbx_description
1 polymer ?
#
loop_
_entity_poly.entity_id
_entity_poly.type
_entity_poly.pdbx_seq_one_letter_code
_entity_poly.pdbx_strand_id
1 'polypeptide(L)'
;MYALLQLYEMTDNEFWLEQARDVNDSLLAQPVTEDYGHSYAFAMFARLDSLTQADLTCARQIADLVIAGQVRSLNPVNSSISTASKLEALSALAQAFVLADADHAWLEREIRTFITFVQARQVPANDCNFDITKEMKRRYEGGIFGSCDDPSIRVDGVQSWINGLTAYLEYQGLAGEK
;
A
#
# COMPACT_ATOMS: atom_id res chain seq x y z
N MET A 1 -10.37 13.21 -0.98
CA MET A 1 -9.87 13.23 0.40
C MET A 1 -8.38 13.56 0.47
N TYR A 2 -7.48 12.69 0.00
CA TYR A 2 -6.02 12.88 0.08
C TYR A 2 -5.51 14.25 -0.42
N ALA A 3 -5.97 14.71 -1.58
CA ALA A 3 -5.59 16.02 -2.12
C ALA A 3 -6.00 17.21 -1.23
N LEU A 4 -7.12 17.10 -0.49
CA LEU A 4 -7.56 18.14 0.44
C LEU A 4 -6.63 18.21 1.65
N LEU A 5 -6.17 17.06 2.15
CA LEU A 5 -5.20 17.00 3.24
C LEU A 5 -3.83 17.54 2.83
N GLN A 6 -3.40 17.29 1.58
CA GLN A 6 -2.19 17.91 1.04
C GLN A 6 -2.33 19.44 0.92
N LEU A 7 -3.48 19.94 0.48
CA LEU A 7 -3.74 21.39 0.45
C LEU A 7 -3.71 22.00 1.85
N TYR A 8 -4.26 21.31 2.85
CA TYR A 8 -4.14 21.72 4.24
C TYR A 8 -2.67 21.78 4.68
N GLU A 9 -1.89 20.71 4.50
CA GLU A 9 -0.47 20.67 4.87
C GLU A 9 0.35 21.79 4.19
N MET A 10 0.04 22.12 2.93
CA MET A 10 0.74 23.18 2.19
C MET A 10 0.33 24.60 2.58
N THR A 11 -0.86 24.80 3.14
CA THR A 11 -1.45 26.14 3.30
C THR A 11 -1.86 26.49 4.73
N ASP A 12 -1.90 25.51 5.64
CA ASP A 12 -2.42 25.63 7.01
C ASP A 12 -3.84 26.20 7.07
N ASN A 13 -4.62 26.02 5.99
CA ASN A 13 -5.97 26.55 5.89
C ASN A 13 -7.00 25.49 6.31
N GLU A 14 -7.56 25.68 7.50
CA GLU A 14 -8.57 24.82 8.13
C GLU A 14 -9.77 24.48 7.22
N PHE A 15 -10.13 25.35 6.28
CA PHE A 15 -11.17 25.05 5.28
C PHE A 15 -10.90 23.72 4.57
N TRP A 16 -9.65 23.45 4.18
CA TRP A 16 -9.31 22.20 3.49
C TRP A 16 -9.42 20.98 4.41
N LEU A 17 -9.10 21.14 5.69
CA LEU A 17 -9.23 20.08 6.68
C LEU A 17 -10.71 19.75 6.96
N GLU A 18 -11.55 20.76 7.09
CA GLU A 18 -13.01 20.59 7.23
C GLU A 18 -13.59 19.86 6.01
N GLN A 19 -13.24 20.27 4.80
CA GLN A 19 -13.68 19.58 3.58
C GLN A 19 -13.17 18.13 3.51
N ALA A 20 -11.97 17.86 3.99
CA ALA A 20 -11.46 16.49 4.06
C ALA A 20 -12.27 15.62 5.02
N ARG A 21 -12.67 16.17 6.19
CA ARG A 21 -13.52 15.50 7.18
C ARG A 21 -14.92 15.20 6.64
N ASP A 22 -15.57 16.17 5.99
CA ASP A 22 -16.90 15.98 5.39
C ASP A 22 -16.90 14.86 4.33
N VAL A 23 -15.85 14.84 3.51
CA VAL A 23 -15.65 13.80 2.48
C VAL A 23 -15.42 12.44 3.14
N ASN A 24 -14.63 12.39 4.22
CA ASN A 24 -14.41 11.17 4.99
C ASN A 24 -15.71 10.60 5.58
N ASP A 25 -16.52 11.44 6.23
CA ASP A 25 -17.81 11.04 6.80
C ASP A 25 -18.74 10.45 5.74
N SER A 26 -18.76 11.07 4.55
CA SER A 26 -19.54 10.59 3.40
C SER A 26 -19.07 9.23 2.88
N LEU A 27 -17.78 8.93 3.04
CA LEU A 27 -17.15 7.71 2.55
C LEU A 27 -17.23 6.57 3.57
N LEU A 28 -17.16 6.87 4.87
CA LEU A 28 -17.45 5.92 5.94
C LEU A 28 -18.89 5.37 5.88
N ALA A 29 -19.82 6.12 5.29
CA ALA A 29 -21.20 5.68 5.06
C ALA A 29 -21.36 4.71 3.88
N GLN A 30 -20.32 4.51 3.07
CA GLN A 30 -20.36 3.66 1.87
C GLN A 30 -19.78 2.27 2.13
N PRO A 31 -20.13 1.26 1.30
CA PRO A 31 -19.46 -0.04 1.36
C PRO A 31 -17.94 0.10 1.13
N VAL A 32 -17.15 -0.56 1.98
CA VAL A 32 -15.69 -0.52 1.87
C VAL A 32 -15.21 -1.36 0.68
N THR A 33 -14.23 -0.85 -0.05
CA THR A 33 -13.61 -1.48 -1.22
C THR A 33 -12.08 -1.52 -1.10
N GLU A 34 -11.36 -2.08 -2.09
CA GLU A 34 -9.89 -1.98 -2.21
C GLU A 34 -9.48 -0.52 -2.54
N ASP A 35 -9.72 0.42 -1.60
CA ASP A 35 -9.49 1.86 -1.78
C ASP A 35 -8.09 2.26 -1.32
N TYR A 36 -7.15 2.24 -2.27
CA TYR A 36 -5.78 2.68 -2.02
C TYR A 36 -5.69 4.19 -1.71
N GLY A 37 -6.62 5.00 -2.22
CA GLY A 37 -6.62 6.46 -2.02
C GLY A 37 -6.99 6.84 -0.59
N HIS A 38 -7.93 6.12 0.02
CA HIS A 38 -8.26 6.27 1.44
C HIS A 38 -7.14 5.86 2.37
N SER A 39 -6.39 4.83 1.99
CA SER A 39 -5.25 4.36 2.80
C SER A 39 -4.24 5.49 3.07
N TYR A 40 -3.92 6.29 2.05
CA TYR A 40 -3.05 7.46 2.18
C TYR A 40 -3.66 8.57 3.04
N ALA A 41 -4.96 8.83 2.88
CA ALA A 41 -5.63 9.85 3.64
C ALA A 41 -5.74 9.49 5.13
N PHE A 42 -5.92 8.21 5.48
CA PHE A 42 -5.86 7.78 6.89
C PHE A 42 -4.48 7.97 7.51
N ALA A 43 -3.39 7.73 6.77
CA ALA A 43 -2.05 8.04 7.26
C ALA A 43 -1.88 9.54 7.57
N MET A 44 -2.43 10.41 6.71
CA MET A 44 -2.43 11.86 6.95
C MET A 44 -3.30 12.27 8.13
N PHE A 45 -4.52 11.74 8.26
CA PHE A 45 -5.37 12.01 9.43
C PHE A 45 -4.71 11.54 10.73
N ALA A 46 -3.97 10.43 10.69
CA ALA A 46 -3.24 9.93 11.85
C ALA A 46 -2.14 10.90 12.31
N ARG A 47 -1.41 11.52 11.36
CA ARG A 47 -0.40 12.55 11.65
C ARG A 47 -0.98 13.83 12.26
N LEU A 48 -2.28 14.05 12.07
CA LEU A 48 -3.05 15.18 12.64
C LEU A 48 -3.80 14.80 13.92
N ASP A 49 -3.51 13.64 14.51
CA ASP A 49 -4.23 13.08 15.68
C ASP A 49 -5.77 13.11 15.50
N SER A 50 -6.24 12.96 14.26
CA SER A 50 -7.62 13.19 13.86
C SER A 50 -8.35 11.91 13.43
N LEU A 51 -7.75 10.73 13.65
CA LEU A 51 -8.43 9.46 13.37
C LEU A 51 -9.45 9.13 14.46
N THR A 52 -10.64 8.76 14.02
CA THR A 52 -11.71 8.23 14.87
C THR A 52 -11.69 6.70 14.90
N GLN A 53 -12.44 6.10 15.83
CA GLN A 53 -12.61 4.64 15.85
C GLN A 53 -13.31 4.10 14.59
N ALA A 54 -14.17 4.91 13.96
CA ALA A 54 -14.80 4.54 12.69
C ALA A 54 -13.77 4.48 11.57
N ASP A 55 -12.82 5.42 11.53
CA ASP A 55 -11.72 5.43 10.58
C ASP A 55 -10.83 4.20 10.74
N LEU A 56 -10.46 3.85 11.97
CA LEU A 56 -9.65 2.65 12.24
C LEU A 56 -10.37 1.37 11.81
N THR A 57 -11.69 1.32 11.97
CA THR A 57 -12.51 0.19 11.53
C THR A 57 -12.55 0.09 10.02
N CYS A 58 -12.76 1.21 9.32
CA CYS A 58 -12.73 1.29 7.86
C CYS A 58 -11.35 0.94 7.31
N ALA A 59 -10.28 1.52 7.86
CA ALA A 59 -8.88 1.23 7.55
C ALA A 59 -8.58 -0.27 7.63
N ARG A 60 -9.10 -0.95 8.67
CA ARG A 60 -8.93 -2.39 8.84
C ARG A 60 -9.66 -3.18 7.75
N GLN A 61 -10.89 -2.80 7.44
CA GLN A 61 -11.67 -3.42 6.36
C GLN A 61 -11.01 -3.23 4.99
N ILE A 62 -10.43 -2.05 4.71
CA ILE A 62 -9.65 -1.82 3.49
C ILE A 62 -8.44 -2.76 3.46
N ALA A 63 -7.67 -2.84 4.53
CA ALA A 63 -6.52 -3.74 4.59
C ALA A 63 -6.93 -5.20 4.38
N ASP A 64 -8.00 -5.66 5.04
CA ASP A 64 -8.53 -7.02 4.89
C ASP A 64 -8.96 -7.27 3.44
N LEU A 65 -9.57 -6.30 2.75
CA LEU A 65 -9.94 -6.42 1.33
C LEU A 65 -8.71 -6.43 0.42
N VAL A 66 -7.72 -5.57 0.65
CA VAL A 66 -6.47 -5.54 -0.12
C VAL A 66 -5.68 -6.86 0.04
N ILE A 67 -5.70 -7.43 1.25
CA ILE A 67 -5.09 -8.73 1.55
C ILE A 67 -5.94 -9.88 0.99
N ALA A 68 -7.27 -9.84 1.12
CA ALA A 68 -8.14 -10.87 0.54
C ALA A 68 -8.09 -10.87 -1.00
N GLY A 69 -7.88 -9.70 -1.60
CA GLY A 69 -7.52 -9.51 -3.00
C GLY A 69 -6.14 -10.05 -3.35
N GLN A 70 -5.50 -10.86 -2.49
CA GLN A 70 -4.17 -11.39 -2.67
C GLN A 70 -3.96 -12.09 -4.01
N VAL A 71 -2.74 -11.92 -4.49
CA VAL A 71 -2.21 -12.29 -5.80
C VAL A 71 -2.17 -13.81 -5.97
N ARG A 72 -3.27 -14.40 -6.42
CA ARG A 72 -3.29 -15.53 -7.37
C ARG A 72 -3.91 -15.15 -8.71
N SER A 73 -4.20 -13.87 -8.90
CA SER A 73 -4.88 -13.43 -10.09
C SER A 73 -3.88 -13.00 -11.17
N LEU A 74 -3.51 -13.97 -12.01
CA LEU A 74 -3.20 -13.73 -13.42
C LEU A 74 -4.45 -13.20 -14.19
N ASN A 75 -5.58 -13.01 -13.50
CA ASN A 75 -6.79 -12.46 -14.07
C ASN A 75 -6.92 -10.95 -13.73
N PRO A 76 -6.66 -10.05 -14.70
CA PRO A 76 -6.88 -8.61 -14.51
C PRO A 76 -8.32 -8.22 -14.19
N VAL A 77 -9.28 -9.16 -14.26
CA VAL A 77 -10.68 -8.95 -13.86
C VAL A 77 -10.89 -8.97 -12.33
N ASN A 78 -10.00 -9.61 -11.55
CA ASN A 78 -10.26 -9.90 -10.13
C ASN A 78 -9.51 -9.01 -9.13
N SER A 79 -8.78 -8.00 -9.57
CA SER A 79 -8.25 -6.98 -8.65
C SER A 79 -8.22 -5.64 -9.35
N SER A 80 -8.73 -4.60 -8.67
CA SER A 80 -8.81 -3.23 -9.19
C SER A 80 -7.48 -2.47 -9.07
N ILE A 81 -6.50 -3.00 -8.33
CA ILE A 81 -5.23 -2.31 -8.04
C ILE A 81 -4.00 -3.21 -8.29
N SER A 82 -2.92 -2.60 -8.78
CA SER A 82 -1.65 -3.29 -9.06
C SER A 82 -1.00 -3.81 -7.77
N THR A 83 -0.15 -4.83 -7.86
CA THR A 83 0.59 -5.34 -6.67
C THR A 83 1.44 -4.26 -5.99
N ALA A 84 1.98 -3.31 -6.76
CA ALA A 84 2.74 -2.19 -6.20
C ALA A 84 1.82 -1.21 -5.43
N SER A 85 0.60 -0.97 -5.92
CA SER A 85 -0.39 -0.13 -5.24
C SER A 85 -0.95 -0.78 -3.96
N LYS A 86 -0.95 -2.12 -3.87
CA LYS A 86 -1.27 -2.84 -2.62
C LYS A 86 -0.22 -2.60 -1.54
N LEU A 87 1.06 -2.58 -1.93
CA LEU A 87 2.13 -2.23 -1.02
C LEU A 87 1.96 -0.82 -0.47
N GLU A 88 1.67 0.16 -1.33
CA GLU A 88 1.36 1.53 -0.93
C GLU A 88 0.23 1.59 0.10
N ALA A 89 -0.91 0.98 -0.24
CA ALA A 89 -2.09 0.98 0.61
C ALA A 89 -1.80 0.38 1.99
N LEU A 90 -1.25 -0.83 2.04
CA LEU A 90 -0.97 -1.51 3.31
C LEU A 90 0.08 -0.79 4.14
N SER A 91 1.09 -0.19 3.51
CA SER A 91 2.12 0.57 4.22
C SER A 91 1.54 1.86 4.82
N ALA A 92 0.69 2.58 4.07
CA ALA A 92 0.01 3.77 4.59
C ALA A 92 -0.95 3.43 5.74
N LEU A 93 -1.71 2.32 5.63
CA LEU A 93 -2.57 1.85 6.72
C LEU A 93 -1.75 1.44 7.95
N ALA A 94 -0.59 0.81 7.77
CA ALA A 94 0.30 0.49 8.87
C ALA A 94 0.82 1.74 9.59
N GLN A 95 1.18 2.80 8.85
CA GLN A 95 1.51 4.10 9.45
C GLN A 95 0.33 4.66 10.25
N ALA A 96 -0.88 4.63 9.69
CA ALA A 96 -2.09 5.12 10.34
C ALA A 96 -2.34 4.40 11.67
N PHE A 97 -2.24 3.06 11.68
CA PHE A 97 -2.41 2.27 12.89
C PHE A 97 -1.33 2.52 13.93
N VAL A 98 -0.04 2.59 13.53
CA VAL A 98 1.04 2.91 14.46
C VAL A 98 0.81 4.26 15.12
N LEU A 99 0.53 5.31 14.34
CA LEU A 99 0.34 6.65 14.86
C LEU A 99 -0.87 6.72 15.80
N ALA A 100 -1.95 5.99 15.49
CA ALA A 100 -3.14 5.88 16.33
C ALA A 100 -3.01 4.89 17.52
N ASP A 101 -1.84 4.30 17.75
CA ASP A 101 -1.61 3.30 18.80
C ASP A 101 -2.51 2.04 18.70
N ALA A 102 -2.86 1.66 17.48
CA ALA A 102 -3.67 0.49 17.17
C ALA A 102 -2.81 -0.70 16.68
N ASP A 103 -3.35 -1.92 16.78
CA ASP A 103 -2.65 -3.13 16.33
C ASP A 103 -2.36 -3.11 14.82
N HIS A 104 -1.07 -3.06 14.49
CA HIS A 104 -0.53 -3.00 13.13
C HIS A 104 0.36 -4.19 12.78
N ALA A 105 0.76 -5.01 13.76
CA ALA A 105 1.84 -6.00 13.60
C ALA A 105 1.51 -7.07 12.55
N TRP A 106 0.23 -7.38 12.37
CA TRP A 106 -0.25 -8.32 11.37
C TRP A 106 0.00 -7.85 9.92
N LEU A 107 0.05 -6.53 9.67
CA LEU A 107 0.34 -5.96 8.35
C LEU A 107 1.80 -6.15 7.93
N GLU A 108 2.73 -6.21 8.88
CA GLU A 108 4.17 -6.35 8.62
C GLU A 108 4.47 -7.55 7.71
N ARG A 109 3.86 -8.69 8.03
CA ARG A 109 4.04 -9.94 7.27
C ARG A 109 3.51 -9.81 5.85
N GLU A 110 2.34 -9.21 5.69
CA GLU A 110 1.69 -9.06 4.39
C GLU A 110 2.45 -8.09 3.50
N ILE A 111 2.87 -6.95 4.05
CA ILE A 111 3.71 -5.96 3.37
C ILE A 111 5.02 -6.60 2.88
N ARG A 112 5.73 -7.34 3.74
CA ARG A 112 6.97 -8.06 3.34
C ARG A 112 6.74 -9.08 2.22
N THR A 113 5.59 -9.74 2.22
CA THR A 113 5.22 -10.69 1.17
C THR A 113 5.05 -9.96 -0.17
N PHE A 114 4.35 -8.83 -0.19
CA PHE A 114 4.21 -8.00 -1.38
C PHE A 114 5.55 -7.40 -1.86
N ILE A 115 6.42 -6.94 -0.94
CA ILE A 115 7.78 -6.49 -1.25
C ILE A 115 8.58 -7.58 -1.96
N THR A 116 8.58 -8.78 -1.40
CA THR A 116 9.30 -9.93 -1.97
C THR A 116 8.78 -10.26 -3.36
N PHE A 117 7.45 -10.23 -3.55
CA PHE A 117 6.82 -10.48 -4.83
C PHE A 117 7.20 -9.43 -5.89
N VAL A 118 7.17 -8.14 -5.56
CA VAL A 118 7.55 -7.07 -6.50
C VAL A 118 9.04 -7.15 -6.83
N GLN A 119 9.92 -7.39 -5.85
CA GLN A 119 11.35 -7.57 -6.08
C GLN A 119 11.66 -8.75 -7.00
N ALA A 120 10.95 -9.87 -6.84
CA ALA A 120 11.13 -11.05 -7.70
C ALA A 120 10.82 -10.76 -9.19
N ARG A 121 9.98 -9.76 -9.46
CA ARG A 121 9.65 -9.27 -10.81
C ARG A 121 10.57 -8.16 -11.31
N GLN A 122 11.37 -7.54 -10.44
CA GLN A 122 12.29 -6.43 -10.76
C GLN A 122 13.75 -6.87 -10.95
N VAL A 123 14.03 -8.18 -10.98
CA VAL A 123 15.41 -8.69 -11.11
C VAL A 123 16.13 -8.06 -12.31
N PRO A 124 17.36 -7.52 -12.15
CA PRO A 124 17.84 -6.34 -12.89
C PRO A 124 18.42 -6.60 -14.29
N ALA A 125 18.15 -7.75 -14.91
CA ALA A 125 18.72 -8.11 -16.20
C ALA A 125 17.69 -8.86 -17.05
N ASN A 126 16.53 -8.25 -17.26
CA ASN A 126 15.59 -8.74 -18.26
C ASN A 126 15.92 -8.17 -19.65
N ASP A 127 17.20 -8.21 -20.04
CA ASP A 127 17.61 -8.14 -21.45
C ASP A 127 17.34 -9.47 -22.18
N CYS A 128 16.53 -10.34 -21.58
CA CYS A 128 16.23 -11.70 -22.01
C CYS A 128 17.41 -12.69 -21.92
N ASN A 129 18.58 -12.31 -21.37
CA ASN A 129 19.79 -13.14 -21.36
C ASN A 129 20.26 -13.56 -19.95
N PHE A 130 19.43 -13.45 -18.91
CA PHE A 130 19.83 -13.83 -17.55
C PHE A 130 19.34 -15.22 -17.15
N ASP A 131 20.27 -16.06 -16.70
CA ASP A 131 19.97 -17.40 -16.16
C ASP A 131 19.51 -17.33 -14.69
N ILE A 132 18.30 -17.85 -14.42
CA ILE A 132 17.76 -17.94 -13.06
C ILE A 132 18.59 -18.91 -12.22
N THR A 133 19.41 -18.37 -11.31
CA THR A 133 20.28 -19.16 -10.42
C THR A 133 19.49 -19.95 -9.36
N LYS A 134 20.09 -21.03 -8.84
CA LYS A 134 19.51 -21.82 -7.73
C LYS A 134 19.31 -21.00 -6.46
N GLU A 135 20.22 -20.08 -6.18
CA GLU A 135 20.14 -19.20 -5.00
C GLU A 135 18.94 -18.26 -5.08
N MET A 136 18.68 -17.69 -6.26
CA MET A 136 17.51 -16.86 -6.48
C MET A 136 16.22 -17.69 -6.34
N LYS A 137 16.14 -18.88 -6.94
CA LYS A 137 14.97 -19.77 -6.78
C LYS A 137 14.67 -20.06 -5.31
N ARG A 138 15.71 -20.24 -4.51
CA ARG A 138 15.60 -20.43 -3.06
C ARG A 138 15.15 -19.16 -2.33
N ARG A 139 15.67 -17.99 -2.71
CA ARG A 139 15.35 -16.70 -2.09
C ARG A 139 13.91 -16.25 -2.34
N TYR A 140 13.38 -16.54 -3.53
CA TYR A 140 12.07 -16.08 -3.97
C TYR A 140 11.01 -17.19 -4.05
N GLU A 141 11.32 -18.39 -3.52
CA GLU A 141 10.40 -19.54 -3.44
C GLU A 141 9.67 -19.89 -4.76
N GLY A 142 10.34 -19.67 -5.90
CA GLY A 142 9.76 -19.92 -7.23
C GLY A 142 8.94 -18.78 -7.84
N GLY A 143 8.81 -17.63 -7.18
CA GLY A 143 8.17 -16.41 -7.70
C GLY A 143 8.97 -15.64 -8.76
N ILE A 144 9.89 -16.30 -9.46
CA ILE A 144 10.77 -15.68 -10.46
C ILE A 144 10.16 -15.92 -11.84
N PHE A 145 9.83 -14.84 -12.53
CA PHE A 145 9.31 -14.88 -13.89
C PHE A 145 10.46 -14.59 -14.86
N GLY A 146 10.73 -15.54 -15.76
CA GLY A 146 11.69 -15.38 -16.84
C GLY A 146 11.00 -15.58 -18.17
N SER A 147 10.46 -14.51 -18.76
CA SER A 147 10.23 -14.48 -20.20
C SER A 147 10.04 -13.04 -20.68
N CYS A 148 10.66 -12.75 -21.81
CA CYS A 148 10.39 -11.56 -22.62
C CYS A 148 9.12 -11.70 -23.48
N ASP A 149 8.45 -12.84 -23.38
CA ASP A 149 7.16 -13.11 -24.03
C ASP A 149 5.97 -12.56 -23.22
N ASP A 150 6.22 -12.04 -22.02
CA ASP A 150 5.22 -11.32 -21.23
C ASP A 150 5.58 -9.83 -21.13
N PRO A 151 5.15 -9.00 -22.12
CA PRO A 151 5.32 -7.55 -22.06
C PRO A 151 4.56 -6.92 -20.87
N SER A 152 3.84 -7.71 -20.07
CA SER A 152 3.19 -7.29 -18.83
C SER A 152 4.10 -7.34 -17.59
N ILE A 153 5.42 -7.53 -17.74
CA ILE A 153 6.41 -7.02 -16.77
C ILE A 153 6.40 -5.48 -16.88
N ARG A 154 5.23 -4.89 -16.60
CA ARG A 154 4.97 -3.49 -16.77
C ARG A 154 5.66 -2.73 -15.65
N VAL A 155 6.47 -1.79 -16.08
CA VAL A 155 7.04 -0.67 -15.33
C VAL A 155 5.95 0.30 -14.84
N ASP A 156 4.65 0.03 -15.11
CA ASP A 156 3.47 0.84 -14.77
C ASP A 156 3.27 1.08 -13.24
N GLY A 157 4.07 0.45 -12.37
CA GLY A 157 4.04 0.59 -10.92
C GLY A 157 5.37 0.98 -10.28
N VAL A 158 6.36 1.49 -11.00
CA VAL A 158 7.65 1.90 -10.38
C VAL A 158 7.47 3.04 -9.39
N GLN A 159 6.64 4.03 -9.73
CA GLN A 159 6.28 5.08 -8.78
C GLN A 159 5.58 4.49 -7.54
N SER A 160 4.59 3.63 -7.74
CA SER A 160 3.90 2.96 -6.63
C SER A 160 4.83 2.06 -5.79
N TRP A 161 5.81 1.44 -6.43
CA TRP A 161 6.82 0.65 -5.74
C TRP A 161 7.71 1.53 -4.86
N ILE A 162 8.23 2.64 -5.42
CA ILE A 162 9.07 3.59 -4.69
C ILE A 162 8.28 4.20 -3.53
N ASN A 163 7.07 4.69 -3.80
CA ASN A 163 6.18 5.25 -2.77
C ASN A 163 5.86 4.22 -1.69
N GLY A 164 5.50 3.00 -2.08
CA GLY A 164 5.12 1.94 -1.15
C GLY A 164 6.30 1.49 -0.27
N LEU A 165 7.49 1.35 -0.85
CA LEU A 165 8.71 1.11 -0.07
C LEU A 165 9.04 2.29 0.85
N THR A 166 8.89 3.52 0.38
CA THR A 166 9.14 4.72 1.19
C THR A 166 8.20 4.73 2.40
N ALA A 167 6.90 4.56 2.15
CA ALA A 167 5.90 4.48 3.21
C ALA A 167 6.16 3.31 4.18
N TYR A 168 6.63 2.16 3.67
CA TYR A 168 7.00 1.02 4.52
C TYR A 168 8.20 1.34 5.42
N LEU A 169 9.26 1.95 4.88
CA LEU A 169 10.43 2.34 5.67
C LEU A 169 10.08 3.41 6.71
N GLU A 170 9.24 4.38 6.37
CA GLU A 170 8.70 5.36 7.32
C GLU A 170 7.93 4.66 8.45
N TYR A 171 7.05 3.72 8.11
CA TYR A 171 6.33 2.91 9.10
C TYR A 171 7.29 2.13 10.01
N GLN A 172 8.35 1.52 9.47
CA GLN A 172 9.35 0.82 10.29
C GLN A 172 10.08 1.76 11.26
N GLY A 173 10.34 3.00 10.86
CA GLY A 173 10.87 4.03 11.74
C GLY A 173 9.90 4.32 12.89
N LEU A 174 8.64 4.62 12.57
CA LEU A 174 7.59 4.91 13.55
C LEU A 174 7.36 3.75 14.53
N ALA A 175 7.33 2.51 14.02
CA ALA A 175 7.13 1.31 14.83
C ALA A 175 8.34 0.94 15.70
N GLY A 176 9.54 1.40 15.34
CA GLY A 176 10.77 1.18 16.12
C GLY A 176 11.03 2.24 17.19
N GLU A 177 10.37 3.40 17.09
CA GLU A 177 10.43 4.47 18.10
C GLU A 177 9.44 4.27 19.27
N LYS A 178 8.43 3.41 19.08
CA LYS A 178 7.46 3.00 20.10
C LYS A 178 7.88 1.72 20.82
#